data_AF-A0A7X2C6H9-F1
#
_entry.id   AF-A0A7X2C6H9-F1
#
_cell.length_a   1.000
_cell.length_b   1.000
_cell.length_c   1.000
_cell.angle_alpha   90.00
_cell.angle_beta   90.00
_cell.angle_gamma   90.00
#
_symmetry.space_group_name_H-M   'P 1'
#
loop_
_entity.id
_entity.type
_entity.pdbx_description
1 polymer ?
#
loop_
_entity_poly.entity_id
_entity_poly.type
_entity_poly.pdbx_seq_one_letter_code
_entity_poly.pdbx_strand_id
1 'polypeptide(L)' 'MSDSGSNKNSQHEPEKFGSLNFKVDPDFKKEFKGYAVSQGMTMVELLKEGFALSKKQRELP' A
#
# COMPACT_ATOMS: atom_id res chain seq x y z
N MET A 1 7.04 15.01 47.56
CA MET A 1 6.05 14.02 47.07
C MET A 1 6.45 13.67 45.65
N SER A 2 7.03 12.49 45.51
CA SER A 2 7.38 11.86 44.24
C SER A 2 6.16 11.07 43.79
N ASP A 3 5.70 11.22 42.56
CA ASP A 3 5.09 10.09 41.87
C ASP A 3 5.52 10.08 40.41
N SER A 4 5.94 8.90 40.01
CA SER A 4 6.59 8.55 38.78
C SER A 4 5.57 7.94 37.84
N GLY A 5 5.69 8.28 36.56
CA GLY A 5 5.62 7.27 35.52
C GLY A 5 4.24 6.88 35.00
N SER A 6 4.10 6.99 33.69
CA SER A 6 3.69 5.83 32.90
C SER A 6 4.23 5.97 31.49
N ASN A 7 5.43 5.42 31.33
CA ASN A 7 6.04 5.05 30.06
C ASN A 7 5.13 4.01 29.39
N LYS A 8 4.39 4.37 28.34
CA LYS A 8 3.74 3.38 27.48
C LYS A 8 4.70 3.00 26.38
N ASN A 9 5.47 1.98 26.71
CA ASN A 9 6.22 1.13 25.81
C ASN A 9 5.25 0.50 24.79
N SER A 10 5.06 1.13 23.64
CA SER A 10 4.36 0.51 22.51
C SER A 10 5.33 -0.45 21.85
N GLN A 11 5.16 -1.72 22.19
CA GLN A 11 5.87 -2.86 21.62
C GLN A 11 5.88 -2.76 20.09
N HIS A 12 7.09 -2.76 19.51
CA HIS A 12 7.32 -2.94 18.08
C HIS A 12 6.84 -4.33 17.65
N GLU A 13 5.61 -4.42 17.13
CA GLU A 13 5.33 -5.46 16.14
C GLU A 13 6.15 -5.14 14.88
N PRO A 14 6.72 -6.13 14.18
CA PRO A 14 7.33 -5.87 12.89
C PRO A 14 6.22 -5.37 11.97
N GLU A 15 6.30 -4.10 11.54
CA GLU A 15 5.32 -3.49 10.66
C GLU A 15 5.21 -4.29 9.35
N LYS A 16 4.31 -5.27 9.32
CA LYS A 16 4.11 -6.18 8.18
C LYS A 16 3.57 -5.45 6.95
N PHE A 17 3.02 -4.25 7.13
CA PHE A 17 2.38 -3.48 6.09
C PHE A 17 2.74 -2.00 6.22
N GLY A 18 3.29 -1.42 5.16
CA GLY A 18 3.50 0.02 5.01
C GLY A 18 2.51 0.64 4.03
N SER A 19 2.17 1.91 4.25
CA SER A 19 1.24 2.66 3.39
C SER A 19 1.98 3.37 2.25
N LEU A 20 1.48 3.22 1.02
CA LEU A 20 1.86 4.07 -0.10
C LEU A 20 0.82 5.21 -0.20
N ASN A 21 1.19 6.39 0.30
CA ASN A 21 0.30 7.55 0.37
C ASN A 21 0.12 8.20 -1.01
N PHE A 22 -0.66 7.58 -1.90
CA PHE A 22 -0.97 8.12 -3.21
C PHE A 22 -2.17 9.07 -3.19
N LYS A 23 -2.01 10.20 -3.88
CA LYS A 23 -3.15 11.01 -4.34
C LYS A 23 -3.33 10.73 -5.82
N VAL A 24 -4.56 10.45 -6.22
CA VAL A 24 -4.93 10.14 -7.60
C VAL A 24 -6.25 10.84 -7.93
N ASP A 25 -6.48 11.06 -9.22
CA ASP A 25 -7.73 11.63 -9.70
C ASP A 25 -8.92 10.70 -9.38
N PRO A 26 -10.12 11.25 -9.13
CA PRO A 26 -11.29 10.45 -8.78
C PRO A 26 -11.69 9.43 -9.86
N ASP A 27 -11.56 9.81 -11.13
CA ASP A 27 -11.93 8.94 -12.26
C ASP A 27 -10.96 7.76 -12.37
N PHE A 28 -9.65 8.01 -12.29
CA PHE A 28 -8.65 6.95 -12.24
C PHE A 28 -8.89 6.01 -11.05
N LYS A 29 -9.20 6.55 -9.86
CA LYS A 29 -9.52 5.71 -8.69
C LYS A 29 -10.72 4.79 -8.93
N LYS A 30 -11.75 5.26 -9.63
CA LYS A 30 -12.93 4.48 -9.97
C LYS A 30 -12.59 3.39 -10.97
N GLU A 31 -11.88 3.74 -12.04
CA GLU A 31 -11.44 2.79 -13.07
C GLU A 31 -10.53 1.70 -12.49
N PHE A 32 -9.51 2.09 -11.72
CA PHE A 32 -8.56 1.17 -11.09
C PHE A 32 -9.27 0.17 -10.16
N LYS A 33 -10.23 0.65 -9.37
CA LYS A 33 -11.06 -0.22 -8.53
C LYS A 33 -11.96 -1.15 -9.36
N GLY A 34 -12.63 -0.61 -10.37
CA GLY A 34 -13.51 -1.38 -11.25
C GLY A 34 -12.77 -2.51 -11.97
N TYR A 35 -11.55 -2.23 -12.44
CA TYR A 35 -10.68 -3.22 -13.06
C TYR A 35 -10.27 -4.32 -12.08
N ALA A 36 -9.82 -3.97 -10.88
CA ALA A 36 -9.45 -4.96 -9.87
C ALA A 36 -10.61 -5.92 -9.55
N VAL A 37 -11.83 -5.37 -9.37
CA VAL A 37 -13.04 -6.16 -9.11
C VAL A 37 -13.39 -7.06 -10.30
N SER A 38 -13.33 -6.55 -11.54
CA SER A 38 -13.68 -7.34 -12.73
C SER A 38 -12.72 -8.50 -12.98
N GLN A 39 -11.47 -8.37 -12.54
CA GLN A 39 -10.45 -9.42 -12.60
C GLN A 39 -10.42 -10.32 -11.35
N GLY A 40 -11.28 -10.08 -10.35
CA GLY A 40 -11.32 -10.87 -9.12
C GLY A 40 -10.09 -10.69 -8.22
N MET A 41 -9.41 -9.54 -8.30
CA MET A 41 -8.20 -9.23 -7.54
C MET A 41 -8.39 -8.02 -6.62
N THR A 42 -7.52 -7.90 -5.62
CA THR A 42 -7.45 -6.72 -4.75
C THR A 42 -6.72 -5.57 -5.45
N MET A 43 -6.99 -4.33 -5.02
CA MET A 43 -6.23 -3.15 -5.49
C MET A 43 -4.72 -3.27 -5.25
N VAL A 44 -4.31 -3.98 -4.20
CA VAL A 44 -2.90 -4.18 -3.86
C VAL A 44 -2.24 -5.17 -4.82
N GLU A 45 -2.95 -6.23 -5.21
CA GLU A 45 -2.46 -7.17 -6.23
C GLU A 45 -2.30 -6.50 -7.58
N LEU A 46 -3.31 -5.73 -8.01
CA LEU A 46 -3.22 -4.93 -9.23
C LEU A 46 -2.03 -3.95 -9.21
N LEU A 47 -1.81 -3.28 -8.07
CA LEU A 47 -0.66 -2.38 -7.90
C LEU A 47 0.68 -3.14 -8.01
N LYS A 48 0.80 -4.31 -7.38
CA LYS A 48 2.01 -5.13 -7.45
C LYS A 48 2.27 -5.65 -8.86
N GLU A 49 1.22 -6.09 -9.55
CA GLU A 49 1.30 -6.54 -10.95
C GLU A 49 1.75 -5.41 -11.86
N GLY A 50 1.10 -4.24 -11.77
CA GLY A 50 1.48 -3.05 -12.52
C GLY A 50 2.93 -2.63 -12.25
N PHE A 51 3.38 -2.66 -11.00
CA PHE A 51 4.77 -2.36 -10.65
C PHE A 51 5.76 -3.38 -11.25
N ALA A 52 5.44 -4.68 -11.22
CA ALA A 52 6.28 -5.71 -11.81
C ALA A 52 6.39 -5.57 -13.34
N LEU A 53 5.27 -5.32 -14.03
CA LEU A 53 5.25 -5.07 -15.48
C LEU A 53 6.04 -3.81 -15.85
N SER A 54 5.87 -2.75 -15.06
CA SER A 54 6.57 -1.47 -15.19
C SER A 54 8.10 -1.65 -15.12
N LYS A 55 8.61 -2.49 -14.22
CA LYS A 55 10.04 -2.84 -14.18
C LYS A 55 10.48 -3.62 -15.42
N LYS A 56 9.76 -4.68 -15.79
CA LYS A 56 10.08 -5.50 -16.96
C LYS A 56 10.18 -4.68 -18.25
N GLN A 57 9.29 -3.71 -18.44
CA GLN A 57 9.31 -2.86 -19.63
C GLN A 57 10.51 -1.91 -19.69
N ARG A 58 11.10 -1.53 -18.55
CA ARG A 58 12.25 -0.62 -18.48
C ARG A 58 13.60 -1.32 -18.32
N GLU A 59 13.59 -2.60 -17.97
CA GLU A 59 14.76 -3.47 -17.95
C GLU A 59 15.05 -4.11 -19.32
N LEU A 60 14.14 -3.96 -20.30
CA LEU A 60 14.41 -4.33 -21.68
C LEU A 60 15.37 -3.30 -22.31
N PRO A 61 16.54 -3.74 -22.83
CA PRO A 61 17.54 -2.87 -23.45
C PRO A 61 17.05 -2.22 -24.74
#